data_AF-A0A7Y5DS77-F1
#
_entry.id   AF-A0A7Y5DS77-F1
#
_cell.length_a   1.000
_cell.length_b   1.000
_cell.length_c   1.000
_cell.angle_alpha   90.00
_cell.angle_beta   90.00
_cell.angle_gamma   90.00
#
_symmetry.space_group_name_H-M   'P 1'
#
loop_
_entity.id
_entity.type
_entity.pdbx_description
1 polymer ?
#
loop_
_entity_poly.entity_id
_entity_poly.type
_entity_poly.pdbx_seq_one_letter_code
_entity_poly.pdbx_strand_id
1 'polypeptide(L)'
;MDNKFMAIVLGFKNYAFQNKEIEELALSRARICAECPFAVETMFKQMLPDNSIKQIEGLKCSDCGCILSAKVRQIIDSCPQNKW
;
A
#
# COMPACT_ATOMS: atom_id res chain seq x y z
N MET A 1 -16.53 -14.61 -3.39
CA MET A 1 -15.20 -14.08 -3.75
C MET A 1 -14.74 -13.24 -2.58
N ASP A 2 -13.63 -13.61 -1.94
CA ASP A 2 -13.20 -12.99 -0.70
C ASP A 2 -12.81 -11.52 -0.92
N ASN A 3 -13.38 -10.61 -0.14
CA ASN A 3 -13.15 -9.16 -0.24
C ASN A 3 -11.65 -8.79 -0.18
N LYS A 4 -10.85 -9.59 0.52
CA LYS A 4 -9.40 -9.39 0.67
C LYS A 4 -8.62 -9.64 -0.62
N PHE A 5 -9.02 -10.64 -1.42
CA PHE A 5 -8.41 -10.90 -2.72
C PHE A 5 -8.63 -9.72 -3.66
N MET A 6 -9.87 -9.21 -3.71
CA MET A 6 -10.21 -8.05 -4.53
C MET A 6 -9.45 -6.78 -4.11
N ALA A 7 -9.25 -6.58 -2.79
CA ALA A 7 -8.44 -5.48 -2.29
C ALA A 7 -6.99 -5.53 -2.82
N ILE A 8 -6.37 -6.72 -2.84
CA ILE A 8 -5.01 -6.91 -3.37
C ILE A 8 -4.97 -6.59 -4.87
N VAL A 9 -5.88 -7.18 -5.64
CA VAL A 9 -5.95 -6.97 -7.09
C VAL A 9 -6.15 -5.49 -7.42
N LEU A 10 -7.08 -4.82 -6.72
CA LEU A 10 -7.36 -3.41 -6.93
C LEU A 10 -6.18 -2.52 -6.55
N GLY A 11 -5.48 -2.84 -5.46
CA GLY A 11 -4.30 -2.10 -5.03
C GLY A 11 -3.17 -2.14 -6.06
N PHE A 12 -2.88 -3.33 -6.61
CA PHE A 12 -1.90 -3.46 -7.68
C PHE A 12 -2.35 -2.85 -9.01
N LYS A 13 -3.64 -2.95 -9.35
CA LYS A 13 -4.21 -2.25 -10.51
C LYS A 13 -3.98 -0.74 -10.40
N ASN A 14 -4.27 -0.14 -9.24
CA ASN A 14 -4.11 1.29 -9.04
C ASN A 14 -2.65 1.73 -8.92
N TYR A 15 -1.77 0.85 -8.44
CA TYR A 15 -0.32 1.07 -8.49
C TYR A 15 0.19 1.11 -9.94
N ALA A 16 -0.28 0.21 -10.82
CA ALA A 16 0.12 0.17 -12.22
C ALA A 16 -0.55 1.26 -13.07
N PHE A 17 -1.81 1.56 -12.80
CA PHE A 17 -2.64 2.53 -13.51
C PHE A 17 -3.11 3.62 -12.54
N GLN A 18 -2.28 4.65 -12.39
CA GLN A 18 -2.49 5.70 -11.40
C GLN A 18 -3.74 6.53 -11.73
N ASN A 19 -4.47 6.89 -10.68
CA ASN A 19 -5.61 7.80 -10.71
C ASN A 19 -5.37 8.88 -9.64
N LYS A 20 -5.63 10.15 -9.98
CA LYS A 20 -5.35 11.29 -9.11
C LYS A 20 -6.00 11.17 -7.73
N GLU A 21 -7.28 10.82 -7.66
CA GLU A 21 -8.03 10.70 -6.40
C GLU A 21 -7.47 9.54 -5.54
N ILE A 22 -7.13 8.43 -6.19
CA ILE A 22 -6.52 7.29 -5.51
C ILE A 22 -5.11 7.60 -5.01
N GLU A 23 -4.30 8.34 -5.78
CA GLU A 23 -2.96 8.73 -5.34
C GLU A 23 -3.01 9.73 -4.18
N GLU A 24 -3.97 10.66 -4.15
CA GLU A 24 -4.18 11.56 -3.01
C GLU A 24 -4.55 10.80 -1.74
N LEU A 25 -5.49 9.85 -1.85
CA LEU A 25 -5.85 8.94 -0.77
C LEU A 25 -4.65 8.08 -0.32
N ALA A 26 -3.94 7.48 -1.27
CA ALA A 26 -2.78 6.67 -1.02
C ALA A 26 -1.67 7.44 -0.30
N LEU A 27 -1.42 8.70 -0.69
CA LEU A 27 -0.42 9.55 -0.06
C LEU A 27 -0.77 9.85 1.40
N SER A 28 -2.05 10.13 1.70
CA SER A 28 -2.50 10.34 3.09
C SER A 28 -2.24 9.11 3.96
N ARG A 29 -2.58 7.91 3.47
CA ARG A 29 -2.35 6.63 4.15
C ARG A 29 -0.87 6.28 4.25
N ALA A 30 -0.09 6.62 3.22
CA ALA A 30 1.34 6.39 3.19
C ALA A 30 2.10 7.20 4.24
N ARG A 31 1.65 8.41 4.60
CA ARG A 31 2.22 9.19 5.72
C ARG A 31 2.12 8.43 7.03
N ILE A 32 0.96 7.83 7.28
CA ILE A 32 0.72 7.00 8.47
C ILE A 32 1.58 5.72 8.43
N CYS A 33 1.66 5.09 7.27
CA CYS A 33 2.46 3.87 7.09
C CYS A 33 3.97 4.12 7.21
N ALA A 34 4.49 5.27 6.77
CA ALA A 34 5.91 5.59 6.81
C ALA A 34 6.46 5.68 8.24
N GLU A 35 5.63 6.05 9.21
CA GLU A 35 5.97 6.13 10.64
C GLU A 35 5.53 4.88 11.43
N CYS A 36 4.95 3.88 10.75
CA CYS A 36 4.35 2.74 11.41
C CYS A 36 5.41 1.70 11.83
N PRO A 37 5.41 1.19 13.08
CA PRO A 37 6.37 0.17 13.52
C PRO A 37 6.23 -1.17 12.76
N PHE A 38 5.12 -1.37 12.07
CA PHE A 38 4.89 -2.55 11.22
C PHE A 38 5.34 -2.34 9.76
N ALA A 39 5.80 -1.14 9.39
CA ALA A 39 6.35 -0.90 8.05
C ALA A 39 7.80 -1.34 8.02
N VAL A 40 8.07 -2.46 7.36
CA VAL A 40 9.39 -3.10 7.29
C VAL A 40 9.82 -3.27 5.84
N GLU A 41 11.12 -3.30 5.58
CA GLU A 41 11.63 -3.51 4.23
C GLU A 41 11.21 -4.89 3.67
N THR A 42 10.94 -4.94 2.37
CA THR A 42 10.70 -6.18 1.64
C THR A 42 11.87 -6.54 0.75
N MET A 43 12.11 -7.83 0.55
CA MET A 43 13.15 -8.32 -0.39
C MET A 43 12.86 -7.90 -1.84
N PHE A 44 11.62 -7.55 -2.15
CA PHE A 44 11.18 -7.16 -3.50
C PHE A 44 11.37 -5.66 -3.79
N LYS A 45 12.09 -4.90 -2.95
CA LYS A 45 12.28 -3.44 -3.11
C LYS A 45 12.75 -3.03 -4.51
N GLN A 46 13.67 -3.80 -5.10
CA GLN A 46 14.20 -3.52 -6.45
C GLN A 46 13.23 -3.91 -7.58
N MET A 47 12.32 -4.86 -7.33
CA MET A 47 11.37 -5.36 -8.33
C MET A 47 10.09 -4.53 -8.42
N LEU A 48 9.78 -3.77 -7.37
CA LEU A 48 8.55 -2.96 -7.27
C LEU A 48 8.89 -1.50 -6.91
N PRO A 49 9.55 -0.75 -7.83
CA PRO A 49 9.83 0.66 -7.60
C PRO A 49 8.54 1.48 -7.54
N ASP A 50 8.45 2.44 -6.65
CA ASP A 50 7.29 3.33 -6.53
C ASP A 50 7.74 4.77 -6.77
N ASN A 51 7.42 5.29 -7.94
CA ASN A 51 7.85 6.64 -8.33
C ASN A 51 6.92 7.74 -7.83
N SER A 52 5.70 7.43 -7.37
CA SER A 52 4.79 8.46 -6.85
C SER A 52 4.79 8.58 -5.33
N ILE A 53 5.15 7.52 -4.58
CA ILE A 53 5.20 7.55 -3.11
C ILE A 53 6.51 6.95 -2.58
N LYS A 54 7.57 7.76 -2.55
CA LYS A 54 8.93 7.32 -2.15
C LYS A 54 9.08 6.92 -0.67
N GLN A 55 8.32 7.54 0.22
CA GLN A 55 8.38 7.32 1.67
C GLN A 55 8.01 5.89 2.13
N ILE A 56 7.30 5.12 1.30
CA ILE A 56 6.95 3.71 1.58
C ILE A 56 7.47 2.76 0.49
N GLU A 57 8.35 3.25 -0.38
CA GLU A 57 8.94 2.46 -1.46
C GLU A 57 9.73 1.28 -0.89
N GLY A 58 9.42 0.07 -1.38
CA GLY A 58 10.07 -1.14 -0.91
C GLY A 58 9.70 -1.56 0.51
N LEU A 59 8.63 -1.00 1.08
CA LEU A 59 8.12 -1.41 2.38
C LEU A 59 6.91 -2.34 2.23
N LYS A 60 6.77 -3.25 3.20
CA LYS A 60 5.57 -4.06 3.43
C LYS A 60 5.08 -3.86 4.86
N CYS A 61 3.81 -4.17 5.09
CA CYS A 61 3.28 -4.30 6.44
C CYS A 61 3.65 -5.68 6.99
N SER A 62 4.29 -5.76 8.16
CA SER A 62 4.62 -7.03 8.82
C SER A 62 3.40 -7.71 9.45
N ASP A 63 2.31 -6.98 9.71
CA ASP A 63 1.08 -7.51 10.30
C ASP A 63 0.19 -8.21 9.26
N CYS A 64 -0.12 -7.54 8.14
CA CYS A 64 -0.94 -8.14 7.06
C CYS A 64 -0.14 -8.73 5.89
N GLY A 65 1.17 -8.52 5.83
CA GLY A 65 2.05 -9.00 4.77
C GLY A 65 1.98 -8.23 3.44
N CYS A 66 1.09 -7.23 3.31
CA CYS A 66 0.89 -6.52 2.05
C CYS A 66 2.04 -5.56 1.72
N ILE A 67 2.41 -5.47 0.45
CA ILE A 67 3.29 -4.41 -0.08
C ILE A 67 2.58 -3.06 0.10
N LEU A 68 3.23 -2.11 0.77
CA LEU A 68 2.58 -0.86 1.18
C LEU A 68 2.16 -0.03 -0.02
N SER A 69 3.00 0.06 -1.06
CA SER A 69 2.66 0.73 -2.32
C SER A 69 1.32 0.27 -2.91
N ALA A 70 1.04 -1.03 -2.95
CA ALA A 70 -0.26 -1.51 -3.44
C ALA A 70 -1.36 -1.33 -2.38
N LYS A 71 -1.07 -1.62 -1.10
CA LYS A 71 -2.07 -1.65 -0.02
C LYS A 71 -2.72 -0.30 0.25
N VAL A 72 -1.97 0.81 0.15
CA VAL A 72 -2.55 2.15 0.38
C VAL A 72 -3.47 2.61 -0.76
N ARG A 73 -3.35 2.00 -1.94
CA ARG A 73 -4.09 2.34 -3.17
C ARG A 73 -5.40 1.57 -3.38
N GLN A 74 -5.77 0.64 -2.51
CA GLN A 74 -7.08 -0.04 -2.59
C GLN A 74 -8.14 0.64 -1.70
N ILE A 75 -9.43 0.43 -2.01
CA ILE A 75 -10.56 1.07 -1.31
C ILE A 75 -11.54 0.07 -0.66
N ILE A 76 -11.15 -1.20 -0.54
CA ILE A 76 -12.01 -2.31 -0.10
C ILE A 76 -11.70 -2.75 1.33
N ASP A 77 -10.42 -2.77 1.71
CA ASP A 77 -9.92 -3.31 2.96
C ASP A 77 -9.30 -2.21 3.83
N SER A 78 -9.33 -2.35 5.15
CA SER A 78 -8.81 -1.37 6.10
C SER A 78 -7.38 -1.68 6.55
N CYS A 79 -6.80 -0.78 7.34
CA CYS A 79 -5.62 -1.11 8.12
C CYS A 79 -5.99 -2.12 9.24
N PRO A 80 -5.27 -3.25 9.42
CA PRO A 80 -5.57 -4.19 10.51
C PRO A 80 -5.40 -3.57 11.91
N GLN A 81 -4.62 -2.50 12.01
CA GLN A 81 -4.41 -1.71 13.22
C GLN A 81 -5.36 -0.50 13.32
N ASN A 82 -6.35 -0.39 12.43
CA ASN A 82 -7.33 0.71 12.34
C ASN A 82 -6.71 2.12 12.31
N LYS A 83 -5.50 2.26 11.74
CA LYS A 83 -4.83 3.56 11.62
C LYS A 83 -5.32 4.40 10.44
N TRP A 84 -6.02 3.78 9.48
CA TRP A 84 -6.65 4.38 8.31
C TRP A 84 -7.64 3.42 7.66
#